data_AF-A0A963V2M0-F1
#
_entry.id   AF-A0A963V2M0-F1
#
_cell.length_a   1.000
_cell.length_b   1.000
_cell.length_c   1.000
_cell.angle_alpha   90.00
_cell.angle_beta   90.00
_cell.angle_gamma   90.00
#
_symmetry.space_group_name_H-M   'P 1'
#
loop_
_entity.id
_entity.type
_entity.pdbx_description
1 polymer ?
#
loop_
_entity_poly.entity_id
_entity_poly.type
_entity_poly.pdbx_seq_one_letter_code
_entity_poly.pdbx_strand_id
1 'polypeptide(L)'
;MQGSANLNLMIKAARKAGRGLVKDFREVENLQVSVKGAGDFVSRADTAAEKTIRDELMGGRPTYGWLGEESGGAEGQDPTRRWIV
;
A
#
# COMPACT_ATOMS: atom_id res chain seq x y z
N MET A 1 19.27 1.18 -14.34
CA MET A 1 18.16 1.48 -15.27
C MET A 1 17.52 2.79 -14.81
N GLN A 2 17.46 3.81 -15.65
CA GLN A 2 16.84 5.09 -15.28
C GLN A 2 15.31 4.95 -15.44
N GLY A 3 14.59 4.80 -14.32
CA GLY A 3 13.14 4.73 -14.33
C GLY A 3 12.52 6.11 -14.54
N SER A 4 11.31 6.18 -15.12
CA SER A 4 10.53 7.41 -15.16
C SER A 4 10.24 7.92 -13.75
N ALA A 5 9.93 9.21 -13.59
CA ALA A 5 9.61 9.77 -12.28
C ALA A 5 8.46 9.03 -11.58
N ASN A 6 7.45 8.59 -12.35
CA ASN A 6 6.32 7.82 -11.83
C ASN A 6 6.76 6.40 -11.42
N LEU A 7 7.57 5.72 -12.23
CA LEU A 7 8.09 4.39 -11.89
C LEU A 7 8.95 4.44 -10.61
N ASN A 8 9.80 5.45 -10.47
CA ASN A 8 10.62 5.60 -9.27
C ASN A 8 9.76 5.83 -8.01
N LEU A 9 8.67 6.60 -8.14
CA LEU A 9 7.70 6.80 -7.05
C LEU A 9 6.98 5.50 -6.68
N MET A 10 6.53 4.72 -7.68
CA MET A 10 5.90 3.41 -7.47
C MET A 10 6.85 2.43 -6.75
N ILE A 11 8.10 2.34 -7.20
CA ILE A 11 9.12 1.49 -6.57
C ILE A 11 9.35 1.91 -5.11
N LYS A 12 9.42 3.21 -4.84
CA LYS A 12 9.58 3.75 -3.48
C LYS A 12 8.40 3.36 -2.58
N ALA A 13 7.17 3.55 -3.05
CA ALA A 13 5.95 3.21 -2.32
C ALA A 13 5.88 1.71 -2.00
N ALA A 14 6.07 0.85 -3.02
CA ALA A 14 6.06 -0.60 -2.87
C ALA A 14 7.14 -1.09 -1.89
N ARG A 15 8.36 -0.58 -1.98
CA ARG A 15 9.44 -0.94 -1.03
C ARG A 15 9.15 -0.47 0.39
N LYS A 16 8.47 0.65 0.57
CA LYS A 16 8.10 1.16 1.90
C LYS A 16 7.05 0.28 2.56
N ALA A 17 5.96 -0.03 1.84
CA ALA A 17 4.92 -0.93 2.31
C ALA A 17 5.46 -2.35 2.57
N GLY A 18 6.30 -2.88 1.67
CA GLY A 18 6.92 -4.19 1.82
C GLY A 18 7.78 -4.34 3.07
N ARG A 19 8.45 -3.26 3.55
CA ARG A 19 9.17 -3.31 4.83
C ARG A 19 8.23 -3.50 6.03
N GLY A 20 7.05 -2.89 5.99
CA GLY A 20 6.01 -3.09 7.00
C GLY A 20 5.50 -4.54 6.97
N LEU A 21 5.13 -5.02 5.79
CA LEU A 21 4.65 -6.39 5.60
C LEU A 21 5.66 -7.46 6.08
N VAL A 22 6.95 -7.29 5.80
CA VAL A 22 8.00 -8.23 6.29
C VAL A 22 8.11 -8.21 7.81
N LYS A 23 7.96 -7.04 8.44
CA LYS A 23 7.95 -6.94 9.90
C LYS A 23 6.74 -7.67 10.47
N ASP A 24 5.56 -7.35 9.93
CA ASP A 24 4.29 -7.91 10.38
C ASP A 24 4.27 -9.43 10.21
N PHE A 25 4.77 -9.96 9.09
CA PHE A 25 4.90 -11.40 8.85
C PHE A 25 5.73 -12.13 9.92
N ARG A 26 6.86 -11.54 10.34
CA ARG A 26 7.70 -12.10 11.41
C ARG A 26 7.02 -12.05 12.78
N GLU A 27 6.13 -11.10 13.00
CA GLU A 27 5.34 -11.03 14.24
C GLU A 27 4.23 -12.09 14.27
N VAL A 28 3.61 -12.42 13.13
CA VAL A 28 2.63 -13.54 13.03
C VAL A 28 3.23 -14.86 13.46
N GLU A 29 4.45 -15.16 13.05
CA GLU A 29 5.15 -16.40 13.46
C GLU A 29 5.26 -16.50 15.00
N ASN A 30 5.38 -15.38 15.69
CA ASN A 30 5.44 -15.32 17.16
C ASN A 30 4.06 -15.34 17.83
N LEU A 31 2.97 -15.10 17.10
CA LEU A 31 1.59 -15.01 17.59
C LEU A 31 0.79 -16.31 17.43
N GLN A 32 1.43 -17.41 16.99
CA GLN A 32 0.78 -18.70 16.71
C GLN A 32 0.19 -19.36 17.98
N VAL A 33 -0.95 -18.87 18.46
CA VAL A 33 -1.76 -19.51 19.50
C VAL A 33 -3.27 -19.51 19.18
N SER A 34 -3.75 -18.75 18.16
CA SER A 34 -5.13 -18.89 17.71
C SER A 34 -5.35 -18.55 16.23
N VAL A 35 -6.03 -19.44 15.52
CA VAL A 35 -6.39 -19.31 14.09
C VAL A 35 -7.31 -18.10 13.83
N LYS A 36 -8.14 -17.70 14.80
CA LYS A 36 -8.99 -16.50 14.70
C LYS A 36 -8.17 -15.19 14.71
N GLY A 37 -7.00 -15.17 15.33
CA GLY A 37 -6.14 -13.98 15.37
C GLY A 37 -5.32 -13.76 14.09
N ALA A 38 -5.11 -14.80 13.28
CA ALA A 38 -4.31 -14.70 12.05
C ALA A 38 -5.04 -13.92 10.94
N GLY A 39 -6.35 -14.12 10.78
CA GLY A 39 -7.15 -13.39 9.78
C GLY A 39 -7.18 -11.89 10.04
N ASP A 40 -7.50 -11.50 11.27
CA ASP A 40 -7.51 -10.10 11.71
C ASP A 40 -6.12 -9.45 11.56
N PHE A 41 -5.05 -10.21 11.76
CA PHE A 41 -3.70 -9.73 11.58
C PHE A 41 -3.40 -9.45 10.10
N VAL A 42 -3.75 -10.38 9.20
CA VAL A 42 -3.54 -10.20 7.75
C VAL A 42 -4.30 -8.98 7.25
N SER A 43 -5.57 -8.82 7.63
CA SER A 43 -6.37 -7.64 7.25
C SER A 43 -5.73 -6.34 7.75
N ARG A 44 -5.19 -6.31 8.98
CA ARG A 44 -4.51 -5.12 9.51
C ARG A 44 -3.23 -4.80 8.77
N ALA A 45 -2.43 -5.82 8.44
CA ALA A 45 -1.19 -5.65 7.68
C ALA A 45 -1.48 -5.14 6.26
N ASP A 46 -2.53 -5.67 5.64
CA ASP A 46 -2.98 -5.26 4.32
C ASP A 46 -3.47 -3.80 4.29
N THR A 47 -4.39 -3.42 5.18
CA THR A 47 -4.85 -2.03 5.31
C THR A 47 -3.69 -1.06 5.58
N ALA A 48 -2.72 -1.45 6.40
CA ALA A 48 -1.55 -0.62 6.70
C ALA A 48 -0.61 -0.48 5.49
N ALA A 49 -0.45 -1.54 4.70
CA ALA A 49 0.32 -1.53 3.46
C ALA A 49 -0.33 -0.60 2.43
N GLU A 50 -1.64 -0.75 2.18
CA GLU A 50 -2.37 0.10 1.24
C GLU A 50 -2.29 1.57 1.65
N LYS A 51 -2.52 1.87 2.94
CA LYS A 51 -2.38 3.25 3.46
C LYS A 51 -0.99 3.81 3.18
N THR A 52 0.06 3.03 3.42
CA THR A 52 1.45 3.44 3.16
C THR A 52 1.70 3.73 1.68
N ILE A 53 1.14 2.91 0.79
CA ILE A 53 1.24 3.11 -0.66
C ILE A 53 0.50 4.39 -1.06
N ARG A 54 -0.74 4.56 -0.57
CA ARG A 54 -1.56 5.75 -0.83
C ARG A 54 -0.86 7.03 -0.40
N ASP A 55 -0.32 7.07 0.81
CA ASP A 55 0.38 8.24 1.36
C ASP A 55 1.59 8.64 0.49
N GLU A 56 2.37 7.67 0.01
CA GLU A 56 3.53 7.94 -0.86
C GLU A 56 3.12 8.36 -2.28
N LEU A 57 2.19 7.63 -2.91
CA LEU A 57 1.78 7.89 -4.29
C LEU A 57 1.01 9.20 -4.43
N MET A 58 0.05 9.45 -3.53
CA MET A 58 -0.75 10.67 -3.53
C MET A 58 0.07 11.88 -3.07
N GLY A 59 1.04 11.69 -2.15
CA GLY A 59 1.98 12.75 -1.78
C GLY A 59 2.88 13.19 -2.95
N GLY A 60 3.28 12.26 -3.81
CA GLY A 60 4.11 12.57 -5.00
C GLY A 60 3.32 13.04 -6.22
N ARG A 61 2.03 12.67 -6.32
CA ARG A 61 1.12 13.03 -7.42
C ARG A 61 -0.30 13.35 -6.88
N PRO A 62 -0.50 14.50 -6.24
CA PRO A 62 -1.76 14.81 -5.55
C PRO A 62 -2.96 15.03 -6.48
N THR A 63 -2.73 15.22 -7.79
CA THR A 63 -3.79 15.42 -8.78
C THR A 63 -4.31 14.12 -9.39
N TYR A 64 -3.63 12.99 -9.19
CA TYR A 64 -4.04 11.71 -9.77
C TYR A 64 -5.23 11.12 -9.02
N GLY A 65 -6.02 10.30 -9.69
CA GLY A 65 -7.04 9.49 -9.04
C GLY A 65 -6.44 8.33 -8.23
N TRP A 66 -7.27 7.74 -7.37
CA TRP A 66 -6.94 6.58 -6.54
C TRP A 66 -7.99 5.48 -6.72
N LEU A 67 -7.55 4.23 -6.68
CA LEU A 67 -8.39 3.05 -6.52
C LEU A 67 -7.59 2.02 -5.72
N GLY A 68 -7.97 1.83 -4.46
CA GLY A 68 -7.45 0.78 -3.57
C GLY A 68 -8.46 -0.35 -3.42
N GLU A 69 -7.98 -1.57 -3.18
CA GLU A 69 -8.81 -2.73 -2.80
C GLU A 69 -9.62 -2.45 -1.53
N GLU A 70 -8.97 -1.93 -0.48
CA GLU A 70 -9.57 -1.76 0.85
C GLU A 70 -10.23 -0.38 1.03
N SER A 71 -9.63 0.69 0.49
CA SER A 71 -10.15 2.06 0.63
C SER A 71 -11.07 2.52 -0.50
N GLY A 72 -11.24 1.72 -1.55
CA GLY A 72 -12.05 2.06 -2.70
C GLY A 72 -11.45 3.21 -3.54
N GLY A 73 -12.32 3.88 -4.31
CA GLY A 73 -11.92 4.85 -5.34
C GLY A 73 -12.10 6.32 -4.95
N ALA A 74 -11.23 7.18 -5.48
CA ALA A 74 -11.40 8.62 -5.50
C ALA A 74 -10.99 9.20 -6.85
N GLU A 75 -11.83 10.07 -7.42
CA GLU A 75 -11.51 10.78 -8.65
C GLU A 75 -10.36 11.78 -8.44
N GLY A 76 -9.45 11.83 -9.41
CA GLY A 76 -8.37 12.80 -9.45
C GLY A 76 -8.80 14.10 -10.10
N GLN A 77 -8.03 15.17 -9.87
CA GLN A 77 -8.16 16.40 -10.64
C GLN A 77 -7.73 16.21 -12.10
N ASP A 78 -6.76 15.32 -12.34
CA ASP A 78 -6.39 14.87 -13.67
C ASP A 78 -7.18 13.59 -14.01
N PRO A 79 -8.20 13.67 -14.89
CA PRO A 79 -9.03 12.52 -15.24
C PRO A 79 -8.29 11.48 -16.09
N THR A 80 -7.08 11.78 -16.58
CA THR A 80 -6.30 10.88 -17.43
C THR A 80 -5.34 9.99 -16.65
N ARG A 81 -5.25 10.17 -15.33
CA ARG A 81 -4.26 9.50 -14.46
C ARG A 81 -4.91 8.95 -13.20
N ARG A 82 -4.61 7.69 -12.89
CA ARG A 82 -5.06 7.01 -11.68
C ARG A 82 -4.01 6.01 -11.20
N TRP A 83 -3.80 5.97 -9.89
CA TRP A 83 -3.13 4.86 -9.22
C TRP A 83 -4.13 3.76 -8.91
N ILE A 84 -3.75 2.53 -9.19
CA ILE A 84 -4.52 1.32 -8.88
C ILE A 84 -3.62 0.47 -8.01
N VAL A 85 -4.10 0.14 -6.81
CA VAL A 85 -3.36 -0.57 -5.76
C VAL A 85 -4.22 -1.69 -5.24
#